data_AF-A0A483AND8-F1
#
_entry.id   AF-A0A483AND8-F1
#
_cell.length_a   1.000
_cell.length_b   1.000
_cell.length_c   1.000
_cell.angle_alpha   90.00
_cell.angle_beta   90.00
_cell.angle_gamma   90.00
#
_symmetry.space_group_name_H-M   'P 1'
#
loop_
_entity.id
_entity.type
_entity.pdbx_description
1 polymer ?
#
loop_
_entity_poly.entity_id
_entity_poly.type
_entity_poly.pdbx_seq_one_letter_code
_entity_poly.pdbx_strand_id
1 'polypeptide(L)'
;MSVDKMQEIADVIGDTNADVHIIGGEPTLVGIDTHKQYLSILSKLPSSKIMIVTALQNARAVKVAKLYQNIATSYDPNARIEVNNDKWLERCKELRGCGNNVHLCVSLSQSVIDYGVSKALDEVYGFGFRSVHLAAMVPTMNALAETPDPMITSQAMIESAEWALEKRRVGEDGIFVSPFDGLLQGMSNYDGLRCPAGESCVNVEPNGKIHACVAKGGEVKDIVINQMQSTETQLSSNAYILEVAQHNRSRTECFGCEFWITCKGGCRVLANTDIAKNSVECAGFKTFLNYVKGKVHV
;
A
#
# COMPACT_ATOMS: atom_id res chain seq x y z
N MET A 1 -12.49 -8.55 13.05
CA MET A 1 -13.82 -8.14 12.56
C MET A 1 -14.77 -9.32 12.74
N SER A 2 -16.07 -9.08 12.94
CA SER A 2 -17.07 -10.16 12.94
C SER A 2 -17.51 -10.50 11.52
N VAL A 3 -18.12 -11.68 11.34
CA VAL A 3 -18.73 -12.10 10.07
C VAL A 3 -19.90 -11.19 9.71
N ASP A 4 -20.74 -10.83 10.68
CA ASP A 4 -21.89 -9.95 10.47
C ASP A 4 -21.46 -8.58 9.94
N LYS A 5 -20.37 -8.02 10.48
CA LYS A 5 -19.82 -6.75 9.99
C LYS A 5 -19.25 -6.88 8.57
N MET A 6 -18.66 -8.02 8.22
CA MET A 6 -18.22 -8.29 6.84
C MET A 6 -19.41 -8.38 5.87
N GLN A 7 -20.52 -9.00 6.28
CA GLN A 7 -21.76 -9.05 5.49
C GLN A 7 -22.30 -7.64 5.27
N GLU A 8 -22.38 -6.84 6.33
CA GLU A 8 -22.82 -5.46 6.26
C GLU A 8 -21.94 -4.60 5.32
N ILE A 9 -20.62 -4.80 5.32
CA ILE A 9 -19.71 -4.13 4.36
C ILE A 9 -20.02 -4.57 2.93
N ALA A 10 -20.22 -5.87 2.70
CA ALA A 10 -20.56 -6.37 1.37
C ALA A 10 -21.92 -5.83 0.89
N ASP A 11 -22.91 -5.69 1.77
CA ASP A 11 -24.21 -5.10 1.46
C ASP A 11 -24.08 -3.63 1.05
N VAL A 12 -23.19 -2.87 1.70
CA VAL A 12 -22.89 -1.48 1.35
C VAL A 12 -22.17 -1.37 0.00
N ILE A 13 -21.25 -2.31 -0.31
CA ILE A 13 -20.61 -2.36 -1.63
C ILE A 13 -21.68 -2.66 -2.71
N GLY A 14 -22.60 -3.57 -2.42
CA GLY A 14 -23.70 -3.91 -3.32
C GLY A 14 -23.21 -4.37 -4.69
N ASP A 15 -23.74 -3.75 -5.74
CA ASP A 15 -23.40 -4.07 -7.14
C ASP A 15 -22.20 -3.27 -7.69
N THR A 16 -21.46 -2.55 -6.83
CA THR A 16 -20.29 -1.78 -7.27
C THR A 16 -19.05 -2.65 -7.41
N ASN A 17 -18.18 -2.32 -8.38
CA ASN A 17 -16.88 -2.96 -8.50
C ASN A 17 -15.99 -2.50 -7.34
N ALA A 18 -15.44 -3.45 -6.58
CA ALA A 18 -14.60 -3.16 -5.43
C ALA A 18 -13.38 -4.08 -5.35
N ASP A 19 -12.22 -3.48 -5.08
CA ASP A 19 -11.03 -4.22 -4.67
C ASP A 19 -11.02 -4.30 -3.14
N VAL A 20 -11.03 -5.52 -2.59
CA VAL A 20 -11.15 -5.76 -1.14
C VAL A 20 -9.84 -6.31 -0.59
N HIS A 21 -9.19 -5.52 0.25
CA HIS A 21 -7.92 -5.85 0.86
C HIS A 21 -8.11 -6.23 2.33
N ILE A 22 -7.89 -7.50 2.66
CA ILE A 22 -7.86 -7.98 4.04
C ILE A 22 -6.47 -7.69 4.61
N ILE A 23 -6.35 -6.59 5.34
CA ILE A 23 -5.12 -6.03 5.92
C ILE A 23 -5.31 -5.77 7.43
N GLY A 24 -4.21 -5.51 8.14
CA GLY A 24 -4.17 -5.13 9.56
C GLY A 24 -2.77 -5.35 10.11
N GLY A 25 -2.65 -5.68 11.40
CA GLY A 25 -1.38 -6.13 11.97
C GLY A 25 -0.91 -7.44 11.35
N GLU A 26 -1.66 -8.53 11.56
CA GLU A 26 -1.47 -9.80 10.84
C GLU A 26 -2.85 -10.45 10.65
N PRO A 27 -3.48 -10.31 9.47
CA PRO A 27 -4.86 -10.77 9.28
C PRO A 27 -4.99 -12.29 9.44
N THR A 28 -3.94 -13.07 9.24
CA THR A 28 -3.98 -14.54 9.39
C THR A 28 -4.09 -15.01 10.85
N LEU A 29 -4.05 -14.08 11.81
CA LEU A 29 -4.42 -14.34 13.22
C LEU A 29 -5.93 -14.53 13.42
N VAL A 30 -6.75 -14.13 12.46
CA VAL A 30 -8.16 -14.53 12.38
C VAL A 30 -8.24 -16.02 12.01
N GLY A 31 -9.26 -16.73 12.50
CA GLY A 31 -9.43 -18.16 12.26
C GLY A 31 -9.68 -18.47 10.78
N ILE A 32 -9.16 -19.61 10.29
CA ILE A 32 -9.32 -20.01 8.89
C ILE A 32 -10.79 -20.15 8.48
N ASP A 33 -11.66 -20.61 9.37
CA ASP A 33 -13.08 -20.77 9.08
C ASP A 33 -13.80 -19.42 8.97
N THR A 34 -13.36 -18.42 9.73
CA THR A 34 -13.83 -17.04 9.56
C THR A 34 -13.40 -16.47 8.20
N HIS A 35 -12.18 -16.74 7.73
CA HIS A 35 -11.76 -16.34 6.38
C HIS A 35 -12.59 -17.01 5.28
N LYS A 36 -12.93 -18.30 5.43
CA LYS A 36 -13.85 -18.98 4.49
C LYS A 36 -15.22 -18.31 4.46
N GLN A 37 -15.74 -17.90 5.61
CA GLN A 37 -17.00 -17.15 5.70
C GLN A 37 -16.88 -15.78 5.02
N TYR A 38 -15.80 -15.02 5.25
CA TYR A 38 -15.55 -13.77 4.54
C TYR A 38 -15.52 -13.96 3.03
N LEU A 39 -14.78 -14.96 2.54
CA LEU A 39 -14.71 -15.24 1.11
C LEU A 39 -16.07 -15.69 0.54
N SER A 40 -16.86 -16.45 1.29
CA SER A 40 -18.23 -16.82 0.89
C SER A 40 -19.16 -15.60 0.78
N ILE A 41 -18.91 -14.54 1.54
CA ILE A 41 -19.64 -13.27 1.46
C ILE A 41 -19.13 -12.47 0.26
N LEU A 42 -17.83 -12.20 0.23
CA LEU A 42 -17.21 -11.29 -0.74
C LEU A 42 -17.22 -11.84 -2.18
N SER A 43 -17.20 -13.16 -2.36
CA SER A 43 -17.29 -13.78 -3.69
C SER A 43 -18.62 -13.53 -4.41
N LYS A 44 -19.64 -13.02 -3.71
CA LYS A 44 -20.91 -12.61 -4.31
C LYS A 44 -20.85 -11.21 -4.93
N LEU A 45 -19.83 -10.42 -4.62
CA LEU A 45 -19.67 -9.06 -5.15
C LEU A 45 -19.24 -9.11 -6.62
N PRO A 46 -19.87 -8.32 -7.51
CA PRO A 46 -19.52 -8.32 -8.91
C PRO A 46 -18.09 -7.80 -9.13
N SER A 47 -17.32 -8.55 -9.92
CA SER A 47 -15.96 -8.19 -10.36
C SER A 47 -15.01 -7.75 -9.23
N SER A 48 -15.11 -8.35 -8.04
CA SER A 48 -14.23 -8.01 -6.92
C SER A 48 -12.86 -8.70 -7.00
N LYS A 49 -11.77 -7.95 -6.83
CA LYS A 49 -10.46 -8.55 -6.53
C LYS A 49 -10.29 -8.60 -5.03
N ILE A 50 -10.25 -9.81 -4.50
CA ILE A 50 -10.05 -10.05 -3.08
C ILE A 50 -8.58 -10.40 -2.86
N MET A 51 -7.93 -9.67 -1.96
CA MET A 51 -6.52 -9.84 -1.61
C MET A 51 -6.36 -9.95 -0.10
N ILE A 52 -5.37 -10.71 0.35
CA ILE A 52 -4.87 -10.67 1.73
C ILE A 52 -3.47 -10.08 1.78
N VAL A 53 -3.20 -9.24 2.79
CA VAL A 53 -1.88 -8.65 3.04
C VAL A 53 -1.29 -9.31 4.29
N THR A 54 -0.23 -10.11 4.15
CA THR A 54 0.32 -10.90 5.28
C THR A 54 1.84 -10.99 5.24
N ALA A 55 2.47 -10.99 6.42
CA ALA A 55 3.92 -11.12 6.53
C ALA A 55 4.43 -12.56 6.29
N LEU A 56 3.51 -13.53 6.18
CA LEU A 56 3.79 -14.96 5.96
C LEU A 56 4.79 -15.53 6.98
N GLN A 57 4.67 -15.13 8.25
CA GLN A 57 5.64 -15.46 9.31
C GLN A 57 5.62 -16.93 9.75
N ASN A 58 4.53 -17.67 9.49
CA ASN A 58 4.39 -19.06 9.94
C ASN A 58 3.52 -19.89 9.00
N ALA A 59 3.49 -21.21 9.20
CA ALA A 59 2.71 -22.14 8.38
C ALA A 59 1.19 -21.91 8.47
N ARG A 60 0.69 -21.37 9.58
CA ARG A 60 -0.73 -20.98 9.69
C ARG A 60 -1.05 -19.85 8.71
N ALA A 61 -0.18 -18.85 8.60
CA ALA A 61 -0.36 -17.75 7.66
C ALA A 61 -0.47 -18.26 6.22
N VAL A 62 0.37 -19.23 5.83
CA VAL A 62 0.29 -19.88 4.52
C VAL A 62 -1.03 -20.61 4.30
N LYS A 63 -1.50 -21.38 5.28
CA LYS A 63 -2.78 -22.10 5.19
C LYS A 63 -3.97 -21.16 4.94
N VAL A 64 -3.98 -20.00 5.60
CA VAL A 64 -5.01 -18.97 5.39
C VAL A 64 -4.82 -18.29 4.05
N ALA A 65 -3.59 -17.89 3.70
CA ALA A 65 -3.29 -17.17 2.47
C ALA A 65 -3.62 -17.99 1.21
N LYS A 66 -3.50 -19.31 1.24
CA LYS A 66 -3.92 -20.21 0.15
C LYS A 66 -5.39 -20.07 -0.26
N LEU A 67 -6.25 -19.55 0.62
CA LEU A 67 -7.66 -19.29 0.30
C LEU A 67 -7.85 -18.10 -0.67
N TYR A 68 -6.84 -17.26 -0.84
CA TYR A 68 -6.89 -16.03 -1.62
C TYR A 68 -6.13 -16.17 -2.92
N GLN A 69 -6.72 -15.75 -4.04
CA GLN A 69 -6.02 -15.75 -5.33
C GLN A 69 -4.87 -14.73 -5.33
N ASN A 70 -5.07 -13.56 -4.71
CA ASN A 70 -4.06 -12.50 -4.65
C ASN A 70 -3.56 -12.34 -3.21
N ILE A 71 -2.24 -12.32 -3.04
CA ILE A 71 -1.57 -12.26 -1.75
C ILE A 71 -0.51 -11.18 -1.86
N ALA A 72 -0.58 -10.15 -1.02
CA ALA A 72 0.52 -9.22 -0.85
C ALA A 72 1.34 -9.62 0.38
N THR A 73 2.67 -9.60 0.25
CA THR A 73 3.58 -9.85 1.36
C THR A 73 4.71 -8.82 1.35
N SER A 74 5.29 -8.57 2.52
CA SER A 74 6.38 -7.60 2.69
C SER A 74 7.75 -8.29 2.72
N TYR A 75 8.76 -7.64 2.14
CA TYR A 75 10.16 -8.05 2.26
C TYR A 75 11.01 -6.82 2.55
N ASP A 76 11.63 -6.81 3.73
CA ASP A 76 12.60 -5.79 4.11
C ASP A 76 13.86 -6.55 4.60
N PRO A 77 15.02 -6.47 3.91
CA PRO A 77 16.20 -7.27 4.21
C PRO A 77 16.63 -7.21 5.67
N ASN A 78 16.56 -6.03 6.29
CA ASN A 78 17.01 -5.80 7.66
C ASN A 78 15.98 -6.21 8.72
N ALA A 79 14.70 -6.32 8.36
CA ALA A 79 13.66 -6.76 9.30
C ALA A 79 13.54 -8.29 9.37
N ARG A 80 14.10 -9.00 8.39
CA ARG A 80 14.03 -10.45 8.30
C ARG A 80 15.42 -11.06 8.52
N ILE A 81 15.61 -11.70 9.67
CA ILE A 81 16.82 -12.51 9.93
C ILE A 81 16.92 -13.66 8.90
N GLU A 82 18.14 -14.09 8.57
CA GLU A 82 18.43 -15.14 7.56
C GLU A 82 17.52 -16.37 7.70
N VAL A 83 17.37 -16.91 8.93
CA VAL A 83 16.53 -18.08 9.23
C VAL A 83 15.04 -17.87 8.89
N ASN A 84 14.56 -16.64 8.98
CA ASN A 84 13.18 -16.28 8.63
C ASN A 84 13.04 -15.91 7.16
N ASN A 85 14.12 -15.48 6.49
CA ASN A 85 14.14 -15.23 5.04
C ASN A 85 13.95 -16.50 4.23
N ASP A 86 14.71 -17.56 4.54
CA ASP A 86 14.59 -18.83 3.82
C ASP A 86 13.18 -19.38 3.93
N LYS A 87 12.63 -19.41 5.15
CA LYS A 87 11.26 -19.87 5.40
C LYS A 87 10.23 -18.98 4.71
N TRP A 88 10.41 -17.67 4.68
CA TRP A 88 9.49 -16.77 3.98
C TRP A 88 9.51 -17.03 2.48
N LEU A 89 10.69 -17.19 1.89
CA LEU A 89 10.85 -17.46 0.45
C LEU A 89 10.27 -18.82 0.08
N GLU A 90 10.51 -19.86 0.87
CA GLU A 90 9.90 -21.19 0.71
C GLU A 90 8.37 -21.10 0.68
N ARG A 91 7.77 -20.31 1.58
CA ARG A 91 6.33 -20.11 1.65
C ARG A 91 5.80 -19.34 0.44
N CYS A 92 6.53 -18.35 -0.04
CA CYS A 92 6.18 -17.64 -1.27
C CYS A 92 6.22 -18.60 -2.48
N LYS A 93 7.25 -19.44 -2.57
CA LYS A 93 7.37 -20.47 -3.62
C LYS A 93 6.23 -21.50 -3.52
N GLU A 94 5.88 -21.93 -2.31
CA GLU A 94 4.75 -22.83 -2.07
C GLU A 94 3.43 -22.22 -2.59
N LEU A 95 3.13 -20.98 -2.23
CA LEU A 95 1.92 -20.27 -2.67
C LEU A 95 1.89 -20.10 -4.20
N ARG A 96 2.99 -19.68 -4.81
CA ARG A 96 3.09 -19.56 -6.28
C ARG A 96 2.94 -20.93 -6.95
N GLY A 97 3.50 -21.99 -6.38
CA GLY A 97 3.34 -23.37 -6.84
C GLY A 97 1.90 -23.90 -6.75
N CYS A 98 1.08 -23.33 -5.85
CA CYS A 98 -0.36 -23.58 -5.77
C CYS A 98 -1.19 -22.71 -6.73
N GLY A 99 -0.57 -21.86 -7.55
CA GLY A 99 -1.25 -20.98 -8.50
C GLY A 99 -1.70 -19.64 -7.93
N ASN A 100 -1.32 -19.30 -6.69
CA ASN A 100 -1.63 -17.98 -6.11
C ASN A 100 -0.73 -16.88 -6.71
N ASN A 101 -1.30 -15.68 -6.88
CA ASN A 101 -0.58 -14.47 -7.26
C ASN A 101 0.05 -13.84 -6.01
N VAL A 102 1.37 -13.96 -5.87
CA VAL A 102 2.11 -13.35 -4.75
C VAL A 102 2.75 -12.05 -5.21
N HIS A 103 2.25 -10.94 -4.68
CA HIS A 103 2.75 -9.59 -4.87
C HIS A 103 3.71 -9.22 -3.75
N LEU A 104 4.82 -8.57 -4.11
CA LEU A 104 5.82 -8.15 -3.15
C LEU A 104 5.77 -6.66 -2.89
N CYS A 105 5.81 -6.28 -1.62
CA CYS A 105 6.00 -4.93 -1.15
C CYS A 105 7.34 -4.83 -0.40
N VAL A 106 8.10 -3.77 -0.63
CA VAL A 106 9.30 -3.41 0.13
C VAL A 106 9.09 -2.02 0.68
N SER A 107 9.34 -1.83 1.97
CA SER A 107 9.22 -0.53 2.62
C SER A 107 10.45 0.32 2.28
N LEU A 108 10.27 1.56 1.85
CA LEU A 108 11.35 2.54 1.76
C LEU A 108 11.62 3.12 3.15
N SER A 109 12.03 2.25 4.08
CA SER A 109 12.47 2.63 5.41
C SER A 109 13.92 3.09 5.40
N GLN A 110 14.33 3.83 6.43
CA GLN A 110 15.73 4.25 6.58
C GLN A 110 16.67 3.04 6.52
N SER A 111 16.33 1.95 7.22
CA SER A 111 17.12 0.71 7.17
C SER A 111 17.26 0.14 5.76
N VAL A 112 16.18 0.07 4.96
CA VAL A 112 16.25 -0.46 3.59
C VAL A 112 17.06 0.46 2.68
N ILE A 113 16.93 1.78 2.85
CA ILE A 113 17.70 2.77 2.10
C ILE A 113 19.19 2.65 2.43
N ASP A 114 19.54 2.50 3.72
CA ASP A 114 20.93 2.32 4.17
C ASP A 114 21.55 1.01 3.65
N TYR A 115 20.74 -0.04 3.48
CA TYR A 115 21.17 -1.29 2.85
C TYR A 115 21.53 -1.09 1.37
N GLY A 116 20.76 -0.25 0.69
CA GLY A 116 20.81 0.02 -0.74
C GLY A 116 19.60 -0.58 -1.45
N VAL A 117 18.77 0.27 -2.05
CA VAL A 117 17.51 -0.14 -2.69
C VAL A 117 17.78 -1.06 -3.89
N SER A 118 18.80 -0.77 -4.68
CA SER A 118 19.22 -1.61 -5.81
C SER A 118 19.60 -3.02 -5.36
N LYS A 119 20.25 -3.16 -4.20
CA LYS A 119 20.62 -4.48 -3.67
C LYS A 119 19.39 -5.26 -3.22
N ALA A 120 18.45 -4.59 -2.53
CA ALA A 120 17.18 -5.21 -2.17
C ALA A 120 16.41 -5.68 -3.41
N LEU A 121 16.42 -4.90 -4.49
CA LEU A 121 15.80 -5.26 -5.76
C LEU A 121 16.50 -6.45 -6.45
N ASP A 122 17.83 -6.50 -6.44
CA ASP A 122 18.59 -7.64 -6.96
C ASP A 122 18.26 -8.94 -6.23
N GLU A 123 18.12 -8.90 -4.89
CA GLU A 123 17.71 -10.07 -4.10
C GLU A 123 16.30 -10.53 -4.46
N VAL A 124 15.34 -9.59 -4.46
CA VAL A 124 13.95 -9.84 -4.84
C VAL A 124 13.86 -10.45 -6.24
N TYR A 125 14.65 -9.94 -7.16
CA TYR A 125 14.72 -10.46 -8.52
C TYR A 125 15.33 -11.87 -8.56
N GLY A 126 16.39 -12.11 -7.79
CA GLY A 126 17.02 -13.42 -7.60
C GLY A 126 16.07 -14.46 -7.00
N PHE A 127 15.11 -14.03 -6.18
CA PHE A 127 14.03 -14.88 -5.67
C PHE A 127 12.97 -15.24 -6.73
N GLY A 128 13.06 -14.66 -7.93
CA GLY A 128 12.14 -14.92 -9.04
C GLY A 128 10.91 -14.02 -9.04
N PHE A 129 10.89 -12.94 -8.25
CA PHE A 129 9.88 -11.90 -8.41
C PHE A 129 10.27 -10.98 -9.57
N ARG A 130 9.25 -10.51 -10.29
CA ARG A 130 9.42 -9.58 -11.43
C ARG A 130 8.64 -8.29 -11.24
N SER A 131 7.70 -8.27 -10.29
CA SER A 131 6.95 -7.09 -9.90
C SER A 131 7.16 -6.82 -8.42
N VAL A 132 7.47 -5.58 -8.08
CA VAL A 132 7.66 -5.12 -6.69
C VAL A 132 7.05 -3.73 -6.51
N HIS A 133 6.42 -3.52 -5.36
CA HIS A 133 5.93 -2.21 -4.94
C HIS A 133 6.83 -1.67 -3.84
N LEU A 134 7.46 -0.51 -4.10
CA LEU A 134 8.23 0.23 -3.11
C LEU A 134 7.29 1.21 -2.40
N ALA A 135 6.97 0.92 -1.15
CA ALA A 135 6.06 1.72 -0.34
C ALA A 135 6.82 2.80 0.43
N ALA A 136 6.49 4.07 0.18
CA ALA A 136 6.96 5.15 1.04
C ALA A 136 6.41 4.99 2.46
N MET A 137 7.27 5.16 3.46
CA MET A 137 6.89 5.06 4.87
C MET A 137 5.98 6.23 5.28
N VAL A 138 4.99 5.92 6.11
CA VAL A 138 4.17 6.92 6.80
C VAL A 138 4.58 6.92 8.28
N PRO A 139 4.97 8.05 8.86
CA PRO A 139 5.55 8.11 10.20
C PRO A 139 4.47 7.99 11.27
N THR A 140 4.06 6.76 11.54
CA THR A 140 3.30 6.41 12.75
C THR A 140 4.25 6.33 13.95
N MET A 141 3.71 6.30 15.18
CA MET A 141 4.54 6.18 16.39
C MET A 141 5.54 5.01 16.34
N ASN A 142 5.17 3.88 15.72
CA ASN A 142 6.01 2.69 15.62
C ASN A 142 6.98 2.72 14.43
N ALA A 143 6.78 3.65 13.49
CA ALA A 143 7.54 3.76 12.25
C ALA A 143 8.41 5.03 12.20
N LEU A 144 8.30 5.92 13.20
CA LEU A 144 8.92 7.24 13.17
C LEU A 144 10.44 7.19 12.99
N ALA A 145 11.12 6.31 13.73
CA ALA A 145 12.59 6.16 13.64
C ALA A 145 13.06 5.59 12.30
N GLU A 146 12.17 4.87 11.61
CA GLU A 146 12.44 4.22 10.32
C GLU A 146 11.90 5.04 9.14
N THR A 147 11.25 6.18 9.39
CA THR A 147 10.69 7.01 8.32
C THR A 147 11.74 8.03 7.86
N PRO A 148 12.26 7.89 6.63
CA PRO A 148 13.25 8.81 6.09
C PRO A 148 12.63 10.17 5.73
N ASP A 149 13.50 11.16 5.58
CA ASP A 149 13.13 12.44 4.99
C ASP A 149 12.60 12.24 3.53
N PRO A 150 11.58 13.01 3.09
CA PRO A 150 11.05 12.92 1.74
C PRO A 150 12.09 13.10 0.61
N MET A 151 13.13 13.89 0.81
CA MET A 151 14.22 14.02 -0.16
C MET A 151 15.01 12.71 -0.28
N ILE A 152 15.33 12.08 0.86
CA ILE A 152 15.99 10.77 0.89
C ILE A 152 15.12 9.72 0.21
N THR A 153 13.81 9.73 0.49
CA THR A 153 12.84 8.83 -0.16
C THR A 153 12.81 9.05 -1.68
N SER A 154 12.83 10.30 -2.15
CA SER A 154 12.85 10.63 -3.57
C SER A 154 14.11 10.09 -4.26
N GLN A 155 15.26 10.22 -3.62
CA GLN A 155 16.52 9.69 -4.15
C GLN A 155 16.50 8.15 -4.23
N ALA A 156 15.96 7.49 -3.22
CA ALA A 156 15.77 6.04 -3.21
C ALA A 156 14.82 5.57 -4.33
N MET A 157 13.75 6.32 -4.61
CA MET A 157 12.86 6.04 -5.74
C MET A 157 13.57 6.24 -7.10
N ILE A 158 14.42 7.26 -7.23
CA ILE A 158 15.25 7.46 -8.44
C ILE A 158 16.20 6.28 -8.63
N GLU A 159 16.90 5.86 -7.57
CA GLU A 159 17.80 4.70 -7.60
C GLU A 159 17.06 3.45 -8.10
N SER A 160 15.86 3.19 -7.58
CA SER A 160 15.05 2.05 -8.03
C SER A 160 14.65 2.10 -9.51
N ALA A 161 14.41 3.31 -10.01
CA ALA A 161 14.05 3.53 -11.41
C ALA A 161 15.27 3.32 -12.33
N GLU A 162 16.45 3.81 -11.93
CA GLU A 162 17.71 3.57 -12.63
C GLU A 162 18.04 2.08 -12.69
N TRP A 163 17.88 1.37 -11.57
CA TRP A 163 18.03 -0.09 -11.52
C TRP A 163 17.09 -0.78 -12.52
N ALA A 164 15.80 -0.44 -12.53
CA ALA A 164 14.82 -1.05 -13.42
C ALA A 164 15.15 -0.81 -14.90
N LEU A 165 15.58 0.41 -15.25
CA LEU A 165 16.00 0.75 -16.60
C LEU A 165 17.25 -0.03 -17.03
N GLU A 166 18.23 -0.17 -16.15
CA GLU A 166 19.46 -0.91 -16.44
C GLU A 166 19.19 -2.40 -16.67
N LYS A 167 18.35 -3.03 -15.83
CA LYS A 167 17.97 -4.43 -16.01
C LYS A 167 17.28 -4.69 -17.35
N ARG A 168 16.37 -3.80 -17.76
CA ARG A 168 15.73 -3.86 -19.08
C ARG A 168 16.75 -3.71 -20.20
N ARG A 169 17.71 -2.80 -20.06
CA ARG A 169 18.76 -2.57 -21.06
C ARG A 169 19.63 -3.80 -21.28
N VAL A 170 19.89 -4.60 -20.24
CA VAL A 170 20.66 -5.85 -20.34
C VAL A 170 19.81 -7.07 -20.72
N GLY A 171 18.55 -6.86 -21.13
CA GLY A 171 17.68 -7.88 -21.68
C GLY A 171 16.82 -8.63 -20.66
N GLU A 172 16.67 -8.12 -19.44
CA GLU A 172 15.72 -8.68 -18.49
C GLU A 172 14.31 -8.11 -18.73
N ASP A 173 13.45 -8.91 -19.35
CA ASP A 173 12.06 -8.56 -19.64
C ASP A 173 11.13 -8.76 -18.43
N GLY A 174 9.99 -8.07 -18.47
CA GLY A 174 8.88 -8.27 -17.52
C GLY A 174 9.09 -7.66 -16.13
N ILE A 175 10.10 -6.80 -15.95
CA ILE A 175 10.35 -6.09 -14.70
C ILE A 175 9.35 -4.96 -14.51
N PHE A 176 8.74 -4.89 -13.33
CA PHE A 176 7.84 -3.83 -12.90
C PHE A 176 8.18 -3.38 -11.47
N VAL A 177 8.59 -2.12 -11.31
CA VAL A 177 8.93 -1.46 -10.05
C VAL A 177 8.00 -0.27 -9.86
N SER A 178 7.04 -0.39 -8.96
CA SER A 178 6.18 0.72 -8.54
C SER A 178 6.88 1.53 -7.44
N PRO A 179 6.78 2.88 -7.42
CA PRO A 179 5.89 3.70 -8.24
C PRO A 179 6.43 4.11 -9.62
N PHE A 180 7.69 3.83 -9.98
CA PHE A 180 8.27 4.28 -11.25
C PHE A 180 7.48 3.83 -12.48
N ASP A 181 7.23 2.53 -12.64
CA ASP A 181 6.52 2.03 -13.81
C ASP A 181 5.02 2.37 -13.78
N GLY A 182 4.43 2.42 -12.58
CA GLY A 182 3.06 2.90 -12.40
C GLY A 182 2.92 4.35 -12.86
N LEU A 183 3.92 5.19 -12.60
CA LEU A 183 3.98 6.56 -13.09
C LEU A 183 4.23 6.63 -14.59
N LEU A 184 5.13 5.84 -15.17
CA LEU A 184 5.33 5.83 -16.62
C LEU A 184 4.03 5.48 -17.35
N GLN A 185 3.32 4.46 -16.87
CA GLN A 185 1.99 4.08 -17.38
C GLN A 185 0.97 5.19 -17.12
N GLY A 186 0.92 5.74 -15.91
CA GLY A 186 -0.05 6.74 -15.49
C GLY A 186 0.19 8.13 -16.07
N MET A 187 1.40 8.50 -16.45
CA MET A 187 1.69 9.76 -17.15
C MET A 187 1.22 9.71 -18.60
N SER A 188 1.08 8.52 -19.19
CA SER A 188 0.40 8.35 -20.47
C SER A 188 -1.14 8.42 -20.36
N ASN A 189 -1.71 8.12 -19.18
CA ASN A 189 -3.16 7.97 -18.94
C ASN A 189 -3.71 8.73 -17.70
N TYR A 190 -3.07 9.84 -17.31
CA TYR A 190 -3.56 10.82 -16.31
C TYR A 190 -3.75 10.41 -14.82
N ASP A 191 -3.27 9.25 -14.32
CA ASP A 191 -3.60 8.78 -12.93
C ASP A 191 -2.43 8.24 -12.07
N GLY A 192 -1.20 8.73 -12.28
CA GLY A 192 0.03 8.00 -11.91
C GLY A 192 0.50 7.92 -10.44
N LEU A 193 -0.09 8.61 -9.45
CA LEU A 193 0.37 8.54 -8.04
C LEU A 193 -0.73 8.70 -6.99
N ARG A 194 -1.98 8.82 -7.41
CA ARG A 194 -3.07 9.22 -6.54
C ARG A 194 -3.43 8.07 -5.59
N CYS A 195 -3.21 8.28 -4.29
CA CYS A 195 -3.80 7.40 -3.29
C CYS A 195 -5.33 7.58 -3.31
N PRO A 196 -6.13 6.49 -3.37
CA PRO A 196 -7.59 6.59 -3.39
C PRO A 196 -8.19 6.97 -2.01
N ALA A 197 -7.36 7.06 -0.97
CA ALA A 197 -7.78 7.43 0.37
C ALA A 197 -8.47 8.81 0.39
N GLY A 198 -9.63 8.87 1.04
CA GLY A 198 -10.47 10.08 1.07
C GLY A 198 -11.32 10.31 -0.18
N GLU A 199 -11.34 9.39 -1.15
CA GLU A 199 -12.14 9.56 -2.36
C GLU A 199 -12.88 8.29 -2.75
N SER A 200 -12.16 7.20 -2.99
CA SER A 200 -12.72 5.91 -3.42
C SER A 200 -12.27 4.73 -2.56
N CYS A 201 -11.58 4.99 -1.46
CA CYS A 201 -11.15 3.97 -0.50
C CYS A 201 -11.74 4.25 0.90
N VAL A 202 -12.27 3.18 1.49
CA VAL A 202 -12.79 3.16 2.86
C VAL A 202 -12.02 2.09 3.63
N ASN A 203 -11.55 2.44 4.82
CA ASN A 203 -10.88 1.52 5.73
C ASN A 203 -11.83 1.18 6.87
N VAL A 204 -11.92 -0.08 7.25
CA VAL A 204 -12.81 -0.54 8.33
C VAL A 204 -12.01 -1.34 9.35
N GLU A 205 -12.00 -0.85 10.58
CA GLU A 205 -11.29 -1.45 11.71
C GLU A 205 -11.99 -2.71 12.23
N PRO A 206 -11.30 -3.59 12.98
CA PRO A 206 -11.91 -4.78 13.56
C PRO A 206 -13.13 -4.52 14.44
N ASN A 207 -13.23 -3.33 15.04
CA ASN A 207 -14.35 -2.88 15.87
C ASN A 207 -15.50 -2.22 15.06
N GLY A 208 -15.40 -2.16 13.73
CA GLY A 208 -16.41 -1.59 12.84
C GLY A 208 -16.31 -0.09 12.63
N LYS A 209 -15.31 0.60 13.22
CA LYS A 209 -15.04 2.02 12.95
C LYS A 209 -14.50 2.18 11.53
N ILE A 210 -15.02 3.16 10.79
CA ILE A 210 -14.53 3.47 9.44
C ILE A 210 -13.56 4.66 9.42
N HIS A 211 -12.67 4.67 8.44
CA HIS A 211 -11.67 5.72 8.22
C HIS A 211 -11.43 5.98 6.74
N ALA A 212 -11.06 7.21 6.40
CA ALA A 212 -10.71 7.61 5.04
C ALA A 212 -9.35 7.04 4.59
N CYS A 213 -8.46 6.71 5.53
CA CYS A 213 -7.10 6.22 5.25
C CYS A 213 -6.64 5.21 6.31
N VAL A 214 -6.01 4.10 5.88
CA VAL A 214 -5.48 3.07 6.78
C VAL A 214 -4.44 3.64 7.75
N ALA A 215 -3.60 4.57 7.30
CA ALA A 215 -2.58 5.19 8.14
C ALA A 215 -3.15 6.16 9.19
N LYS A 216 -4.40 6.64 8.99
CA LYS A 216 -5.08 7.55 9.92
C LYS A 216 -5.82 6.85 11.06
N GLY A 217 -6.06 5.53 10.98
CA GLY A 217 -6.84 4.77 11.96
C GLY A 217 -6.36 4.92 13.42
N GLY A 218 -5.09 5.31 13.62
CA GLY A 218 -4.53 5.63 14.94
C GLY A 218 -4.34 7.12 15.28
N GLU A 219 -4.52 8.05 14.33
CA GLU A 219 -4.04 9.44 14.48
C GLU A 219 -5.15 10.50 14.49
N VAL A 220 -6.34 10.21 13.94
CA VAL A 220 -7.47 11.15 14.01
C VAL A 220 -8.13 11.04 15.39
N LYS A 221 -7.55 11.74 16.36
CA LYS A 221 -8.03 11.77 17.75
C LYS A 221 -9.28 12.64 17.94
N ASP A 222 -9.52 13.56 17.01
CA ASP A 222 -10.50 14.64 17.19
C ASP A 222 -11.83 14.41 16.45
N ILE A 223 -11.94 13.35 15.64
CA ILE A 223 -13.18 12.98 14.96
C ILE A 223 -13.68 11.64 15.50
N VAL A 224 -14.83 11.69 16.17
CA VAL A 224 -15.49 10.50 16.71
C VAL A 224 -16.52 10.02 15.71
N ILE A 225 -16.18 8.96 14.99
CA ILE A 225 -17.14 8.18 14.21
C ILE A 225 -17.70 7.09 15.13
N ASN A 226 -19.03 7.02 15.25
CA ASN A 226 -19.69 6.09 16.15
C ASN A 226 -19.73 4.68 15.55
N GLN A 227 -18.86 3.80 16.04
CA GLN A 227 -18.73 2.42 15.59
C GLN A 227 -19.96 1.54 15.85
N MET A 228 -20.91 2.00 16.69
CA MET A 228 -22.17 1.29 16.94
C MET A 228 -23.20 1.49 15.82
N GLN A 229 -22.99 2.47 14.94
CA GLN A 229 -23.84 2.72 13.79
C GLN A 229 -23.52 1.75 12.64
N SER A 230 -24.49 1.56 11.73
CA SER A 230 -24.23 0.81 10.50
C SER A 230 -23.17 1.51 9.65
N THR A 231 -22.43 0.75 8.85
CA THR A 231 -21.39 1.21 7.91
C THR A 231 -21.95 2.29 6.99
N GLU A 232 -23.15 2.09 6.44
CA GLU A 232 -23.85 3.07 5.62
C GLU A 232 -24.11 4.39 6.37
N THR A 233 -24.57 4.30 7.62
CA THR A 233 -24.83 5.46 8.48
C THR A 233 -23.53 6.19 8.81
N GLN A 234 -22.45 5.45 9.10
CA GLN A 234 -21.14 6.02 9.37
C GLN A 234 -20.60 6.76 8.14
N LEU A 235 -20.70 6.17 6.94
CA LEU A 235 -20.25 6.76 5.67
C LEU A 235 -21.01 8.06 5.33
N SER A 236 -22.30 8.11 5.65
CA SER A 236 -23.14 9.29 5.41
C SER A 236 -23.08 10.33 6.55
N SER A 237 -22.31 10.06 7.61
CA SER A 237 -22.26 10.93 8.78
C SER A 237 -21.43 12.19 8.53
N ASN A 238 -21.82 13.30 9.16
CA ASN A 238 -21.02 14.53 9.15
C ASN A 238 -19.59 14.30 9.67
N ALA A 239 -19.40 13.36 10.60
CA ALA A 239 -18.08 13.02 11.13
C ALA A 239 -17.17 12.44 10.04
N TYR A 240 -17.66 11.48 9.26
CA TYR A 240 -16.89 10.89 8.16
C TYR A 240 -16.65 11.89 7.03
N ILE A 241 -17.66 12.70 6.66
CA ILE A 241 -17.52 13.77 5.67
C ILE A 241 -16.44 14.77 6.09
N LEU A 242 -16.39 15.15 7.38
CA LEU A 242 -15.34 16.01 7.91
C LEU A 242 -13.97 15.34 7.88
N GLU A 243 -13.88 14.04 8.20
CA GLU A 243 -12.61 13.29 8.12
C GLU A 243 -12.07 13.27 6.68
N VAL A 244 -12.93 13.00 5.71
CA VAL A 244 -12.61 13.03 4.28
C VAL A 244 -12.17 14.43 3.85
N ALA A 245 -12.92 15.47 4.21
CA ALA A 245 -12.57 16.85 3.88
C ALA A 245 -11.21 17.27 4.47
N GLN A 246 -10.93 16.87 5.72
CA GLN A 246 -9.63 17.11 6.35
C GLN A 246 -8.51 16.30 5.69
N HIS A 247 -8.78 15.06 5.26
CA HIS A 247 -7.81 14.26 4.51
C HIS A 247 -7.45 14.90 3.17
N ASN A 248 -8.46 15.38 2.43
CA ASN A 248 -8.29 15.94 1.10
C ASN A 248 -7.79 17.40 1.09
N ARG A 249 -7.57 18.00 2.27
CA ARG A 249 -7.06 19.36 2.36
C ARG A 249 -5.67 19.45 1.75
N SER A 250 -5.57 20.25 0.69
CA SER A 250 -4.31 20.52 0.02
C SER A 250 -3.52 21.61 0.73
N ARG A 251 -2.19 21.47 0.75
CA ARG A 251 -1.32 22.56 1.16
C ARG A 251 -1.30 23.65 0.09
N THR A 252 -0.99 24.88 0.50
CA THR A 252 -0.98 26.05 -0.37
C THR A 252 -0.03 25.93 -1.55
N GLU A 253 1.12 25.27 -1.34
CA GLU A 253 2.17 25.10 -2.35
C GLU A 253 1.75 24.13 -3.47
N CYS A 254 0.68 23.35 -3.26
CA CYS A 254 0.13 22.48 -4.30
C CYS A 254 -0.64 23.28 -5.37
N PHE A 255 -1.20 24.44 -5.02
CA PHE A 255 -1.91 25.29 -5.97
C PHE A 255 -0.91 25.91 -6.95
N GLY A 256 -1.00 25.51 -8.22
CA GLY A 256 -0.07 25.94 -9.27
C GLY A 256 1.16 25.03 -9.45
N CYS A 257 1.27 23.92 -8.69
CA CYS A 257 2.30 22.93 -8.94
C CYS A 257 2.02 22.20 -10.27
N GLU A 258 3.03 22.10 -11.14
CA GLU A 258 2.91 21.43 -12.45
C GLU A 258 2.51 19.95 -12.33
N PHE A 259 2.85 19.30 -11.21
CA PHE A 259 2.52 17.90 -10.95
C PHE A 259 1.18 17.70 -10.25
N TRP A 260 0.39 18.77 -10.01
CA TRP A 260 -0.88 18.67 -9.31
C TRP A 260 -1.81 17.61 -9.89
N ILE A 261 -1.86 17.51 -11.22
CA ILE A 261 -2.71 16.56 -11.93
C ILE A 261 -2.33 15.11 -11.62
N THR A 262 -1.04 14.78 -11.61
CA THR A 262 -0.55 13.41 -11.38
C THR A 262 -0.44 13.06 -9.89
N CYS A 263 0.06 14.00 -9.10
CA CYS A 263 0.44 13.77 -7.70
C CYS A 263 -0.72 14.02 -6.73
N LYS A 264 -1.62 14.97 -7.05
CA LYS A 264 -2.73 15.42 -6.18
C LYS A 264 -2.27 15.66 -4.73
N GLY A 265 -1.06 16.18 -4.56
CA GLY A 265 -0.47 16.53 -3.26
C GLY A 265 0.08 15.36 -2.44
N GLY A 266 0.28 14.19 -3.06
CA GLY A 266 1.00 13.07 -2.47
C GLY A 266 0.28 12.41 -1.30
N CYS A 267 1.05 11.72 -0.45
CA CYS A 267 0.48 11.11 0.76
C CYS A 267 0.08 12.23 1.74
N ARG A 268 -1.24 12.42 1.93
CA ARG A 268 -1.79 13.48 2.80
C ARG A 268 -1.48 13.28 4.27
N VAL A 269 -1.23 12.04 4.69
CA VAL A 269 -0.80 11.75 6.07
C VAL A 269 0.64 12.20 6.26
N LEU A 270 1.55 11.74 5.40
CA LEU A 270 2.96 12.18 5.41
C LEU A 270 3.06 13.71 5.30
N ALA A 271 2.29 14.32 4.40
CA ALA A 271 2.21 15.75 4.19
C ALA A 271 1.73 16.55 5.41
N ASN A 272 1.34 15.95 6.54
CA ASN A 272 0.98 16.70 7.75
C ASN A 272 1.96 16.49 8.91
N THR A 273 3.02 15.72 8.68
CA THR A 273 4.03 15.37 9.68
C THR A 273 5.17 16.39 9.73
N ASP A 274 5.89 16.44 10.84
CA ASP A 274 7.00 17.38 11.00
C ASP A 274 8.19 17.02 10.11
N ILE A 275 8.41 15.72 9.84
CA ILE A 275 9.40 15.25 8.87
C ILE A 275 9.15 15.93 7.51
N ALA A 276 7.91 15.87 6.99
CA ALA A 276 7.59 16.46 5.70
C ALA A 276 7.43 17.99 5.71
N LYS A 277 7.25 18.63 6.87
CA LYS A 277 7.21 20.10 6.98
C LYS A 277 8.60 20.71 7.01
N ASN A 278 9.57 19.98 7.57
CA ASN A 278 10.95 20.44 7.70
C ASN A 278 11.84 20.02 6.51
N SER A 279 11.34 19.11 5.67
CA SER A 279 11.98 18.71 4.41
C SER A 279 11.93 19.81 3.36
N VAL A 280 13.00 19.92 2.56
CA VAL A 280 13.04 20.73 1.32
C VAL A 280 12.23 20.11 0.17
N GLU A 281 11.97 18.81 0.26
CA GLU A 281 11.13 18.05 -0.67
C GLU A 281 9.70 17.95 -0.13
N CYS A 282 8.71 18.00 -1.02
CA CYS A 282 7.31 17.83 -0.63
C CYS A 282 6.96 16.33 -0.46
N ALA A 283 5.89 16.04 0.29
CA ALA A 283 5.38 14.67 0.44
C ALA A 283 4.78 14.05 -0.85
N GLY A 284 4.84 14.79 -1.95
CA GLY A 284 4.56 14.33 -3.31
C GLY A 284 5.80 13.89 -4.09
N PHE A 285 7.00 13.99 -3.50
CA PHE A 285 8.28 13.57 -4.08
C PHE A 285 8.56 14.24 -5.44
N LYS A 286 8.54 15.59 -5.47
CA LYS A 286 8.66 16.38 -6.70
C LYS A 286 9.97 16.11 -7.44
N THR A 287 11.08 15.88 -6.74
CA THR A 287 12.37 15.52 -7.36
C THR A 287 12.27 14.22 -8.13
N PHE A 288 11.66 13.19 -7.55
CA PHE A 288 11.41 11.93 -8.25
C PHE A 288 10.47 12.12 -9.45
N LEU A 289 9.38 12.89 -9.29
CA LEU A 289 8.46 13.19 -10.40
C LEU A 289 9.14 13.91 -11.58
N ASN A 290 10.04 14.86 -11.30
CA ASN A 290 10.86 15.51 -12.31
C ASN A 290 11.75 14.50 -13.05
N TYR A 291 12.38 13.58 -12.31
CA TYR A 291 13.16 12.50 -12.91
C TYR A 291 12.31 11.64 -13.85
N VAL A 292 11.13 11.18 -13.42
CA VAL A 292 10.24 10.35 -14.25
C VAL A 292 9.78 11.11 -15.49
N LYS A 293 9.39 12.39 -15.36
CA LYS A 293 9.03 13.25 -16.51
C LYS A 293 10.13 13.28 -17.56
N GLY A 294 11.40 13.30 -17.15
CA GLY A 294 12.56 13.22 -18.05
C GLY A 294 12.74 11.88 -18.77
N LYS A 295 12.04 10.81 -18.35
CA LYS A 295 12.11 9.46 -18.94
C LYS A 295 10.92 9.12 -19.85
N VAL A 296 9.82 9.86 -19.79
CA VAL A 296 8.60 9.61 -20.62
C VAL A 296 8.86 9.78 -22.13
N HIS A 297 9.98 10.40 -22.52
CA HIS A 297 10.36 10.65 -23.91
C HIS A 297 11.50 9.75 -24.45
N VAL A 298 11.90 8.73 -23.68
CA VAL A 298 12.93 7.75 -24.06
C VAL A 298 12.26 6.40 -24.26
#